data_AF-A0A836Q5B0-F1
#
_entry.id   AF-A0A836Q5B0-F1
#
_cell.length_a   1.000
_cell.length_b   1.000
_cell.length_c   1.000
_cell.angle_alpha   90.00
_cell.angle_beta   90.00
_cell.angle_gamma   90.00
#
_symmetry.space_group_name_H-M   'P 1'
#
loop_
_entity.id
_entity.type
_entity.pdbx_description
1 polymer ?
#
loop_
_entity_poly.entity_id
_entity_poly.type
_entity_poly.pdbx_seq_one_letter_code
_entity_poly.pdbx_strand_id
1 'polypeptide(L)'
;MLKKTSLASKTLQKLPAAPGLSEIHHFLSVAMEQRGRQVEITWATPDKMMDFSLNIHCPIKGGDTNWKLFLGTGQRAELLWDYRSCDVLLVYNLIVSSCGEVHQSIQAEGAITVSESFRDASRKRDTYFMQASRQSTDGDLTKLSAIGLQDNSWSKGTQEMTGELSLVPPSTLLQSILLSKTTGKLVISSQKESVQIYTVEGRAVYAEGMGQTGDECILELIGVRDGKYNFEPRARTDKQNVVNDLETLIVRGVQLTDSNTYLRHAGVAPESILLKARKDTTEYELSSSIEGNNAIDGEAMLQLYIAIDDRSMLKQVTRMAELKKSQWVPALCHLIERDFVTFSNEHVKSKSERANLPGKQIDTSLIHSVMTTLRLFP
;
A
#
# COMPACT_ATOMS: atom_id res chain seq x y z
N MET A 1 -21.61 22.69 40.98
CA MET A 1 -21.69 23.13 39.58
C MET A 1 -20.28 23.19 38.98
N LEU A 2 -19.87 22.18 38.20
CA LEU A 2 -18.59 22.27 37.48
C LEU A 2 -18.79 23.06 36.18
N LYS A 3 -18.10 24.20 36.05
CA LYS A 3 -18.03 24.94 34.79
C LYS A 3 -17.21 24.11 33.79
N LYS A 4 -17.86 23.56 32.75
CA LYS A 4 -17.16 23.04 31.58
C LYS A 4 -16.45 24.21 30.91
N THR A 5 -15.14 24.32 31.11
CA THR A 5 -14.28 25.17 30.30
C THR A 5 -14.28 24.62 28.88
N SER A 6 -14.96 25.31 27.96
CA SER A 6 -14.80 25.03 26.53
C SER A 6 -13.36 25.31 26.14
N LEU A 7 -12.67 24.27 25.66
CA LEU A 7 -11.42 24.44 24.94
C LEU A 7 -11.74 25.25 23.69
N ALA A 8 -11.31 26.51 23.67
CA ALA A 8 -11.58 27.40 22.54
C ALA A 8 -10.92 26.82 21.27
N SER A 9 -11.74 26.55 20.26
CA SER A 9 -11.27 26.24 18.90
C SER A 9 -10.39 27.40 18.44
N LYS A 10 -9.22 27.09 17.88
CA LYS A 10 -8.35 28.11 17.28
C LYS A 10 -8.60 28.11 15.79
N THR A 11 -9.50 28.99 15.35
CA THR A 11 -9.82 29.19 13.94
C THR A 11 -8.58 29.69 13.20
N LEU A 12 -8.00 28.82 12.38
CA LEU A 12 -6.83 29.08 11.55
C LEU A 12 -7.30 29.39 10.13
N GLN A 13 -7.62 30.68 9.96
CA GLN A 13 -7.79 31.35 8.66
C GLN A 13 -9.05 30.95 7.87
N LYS A 14 -9.72 31.93 7.27
CA LYS A 14 -10.72 31.67 6.21
C LYS A 14 -9.99 31.63 4.88
N LEU A 15 -10.02 30.48 4.21
CA LEU A 15 -9.43 30.28 2.89
C LEU A 15 -10.40 30.74 1.79
N PRO A 16 -9.89 31.17 0.62
CA PRO A 16 -10.71 31.60 -0.51
C PRO A 16 -11.34 30.42 -1.29
N ALA A 17 -10.82 29.20 -1.11
CA ALA A 17 -11.26 27.98 -1.78
C ALA A 17 -10.95 26.75 -0.91
N ALA A 18 -11.35 25.56 -1.36
CA ALA A 18 -11.06 24.29 -0.69
C ALA A 18 -9.53 24.05 -0.57
N PRO A 19 -9.05 23.48 0.54
CA PRO A 19 -7.61 23.38 0.81
C PRO A 19 -6.93 22.35 -0.10
N GLY A 20 -5.80 22.74 -0.70
CA GLY A 20 -4.96 21.85 -1.48
C GLY A 20 -4.16 20.88 -0.61
N LEU A 21 -3.62 19.80 -1.21
CA LEU A 21 -2.85 18.76 -0.49
C LEU A 21 -1.72 19.33 0.40
N SER A 22 -0.96 20.30 -0.12
CA SER A 22 0.12 20.98 0.61
C SER A 22 -0.38 21.80 1.81
N GLU A 23 -1.59 22.35 1.71
CA GLU A 23 -2.22 23.14 2.78
C GLU A 23 -2.75 22.22 3.88
N ILE A 24 -3.38 21.08 3.52
CA ILE A 24 -3.80 20.06 4.50
C ILE A 24 -2.60 19.49 5.26
N HIS A 25 -1.46 19.25 4.58
CA HIS A 25 -0.21 18.85 5.24
C HIS A 25 0.29 19.94 6.23
N HIS A 26 0.21 21.22 5.84
CA HIS A 26 0.55 22.33 6.73
C HIS A 26 -0.39 22.39 7.94
N PHE A 27 -1.70 22.25 7.76
CA PHE A 27 -2.67 22.26 8.85
C PHE A 27 -2.52 21.09 9.81
N LEU A 28 -2.21 19.88 9.30
CA LEU A 28 -1.84 18.74 10.14
C LEU A 28 -0.61 19.07 10.98
N SER A 29 0.42 19.66 10.38
CA SER A 29 1.65 20.07 11.09
C SER A 29 1.33 21.05 12.24
N VAL A 30 0.50 22.07 11.98
CA VAL A 30 0.07 23.07 12.97
C VAL A 30 -0.83 22.45 14.07
N ALA A 31 -1.65 21.45 13.74
CA ALA A 31 -2.45 20.70 14.70
C ALA A 31 -1.58 19.76 15.57
N MET A 32 -0.54 19.16 15.00
CA MET A 32 0.43 18.32 15.71
C MET A 32 1.32 19.12 16.66
N GLU A 33 1.64 20.39 16.35
CA GLU A 33 2.29 21.32 17.28
C GLU A 33 1.37 21.71 18.45
N GLN A 34 0.05 21.71 18.23
CA GLN A 34 -0.96 22.16 19.20
C GLN A 34 -1.84 21.01 19.71
N ARG A 35 -1.23 19.85 20.02
CA ARG A 35 -1.95 18.64 20.48
C ARG A 35 -2.93 18.94 21.62
N GLY A 36 -4.10 18.31 21.55
CA GLY A 36 -5.18 18.52 22.51
C GLY A 36 -6.04 19.75 22.26
N ARG A 37 -5.69 20.61 21.30
CA ARG A 37 -6.56 21.69 20.80
C ARG A 37 -7.24 21.26 19.50
N GLN A 38 -8.30 21.96 19.15
CA GLN A 38 -8.98 21.82 17.86
C GLN A 38 -8.53 22.97 16.97
N VAL A 39 -8.07 22.62 15.77
CA VAL A 39 -7.75 23.53 14.69
C VAL A 39 -8.94 23.54 13.74
N GLU A 40 -9.46 24.72 13.43
CA GLU A 40 -10.61 24.89 12.54
C GLU A 40 -10.21 25.74 11.33
N ILE A 41 -10.40 25.22 10.12
CA ILE A 41 -10.21 25.93 8.85
C ILE A 41 -11.57 26.08 8.19
N THR A 42 -11.87 27.25 7.65
CA THR A 42 -13.12 27.48 6.91
C THR A 42 -12.84 27.95 5.49
N TRP A 43 -13.65 27.54 4.53
CA TRP A 43 -13.60 28.07 3.16
C TRP A 43 -15.00 28.24 2.58
N ALA A 44 -15.11 29.09 1.57
CA ALA A 44 -16.28 29.12 0.70
C ALA A 44 -15.98 28.32 -0.57
N THR A 45 -17.04 27.82 -1.19
CA THR A 45 -17.03 27.38 -2.58
C THR A 45 -16.79 28.56 -3.54
N PRO A 46 -16.27 28.34 -4.76
CA PRO A 46 -16.01 29.41 -5.73
C PRO A 46 -17.23 30.26 -6.10
N ASP A 47 -18.42 29.65 -6.13
CA ASP A 47 -19.71 30.32 -6.36
C ASP A 47 -20.26 31.05 -5.10
N LYS A 48 -19.61 30.85 -3.95
CA LYS A 48 -19.98 31.34 -2.61
C LYS A 48 -21.35 30.86 -2.11
N MET A 49 -21.90 29.77 -2.66
CA MET A 49 -23.19 29.22 -2.22
C MET A 49 -23.08 28.34 -0.98
N MET A 50 -21.94 27.67 -0.79
CA MET A 50 -21.68 26.78 0.34
C MET A 50 -20.38 27.17 1.07
N ASP A 51 -20.48 27.47 2.36
CA ASP A 51 -19.30 27.48 3.26
C ASP A 51 -19.05 26.04 3.77
N PHE A 52 -17.79 25.71 4.04
CA PHE A 52 -17.35 24.47 4.67
C PHE A 52 -16.44 24.77 5.87
N SER A 53 -16.44 23.90 6.88
CA SER A 53 -15.52 23.94 8.03
C SER A 53 -14.84 22.58 8.23
N LEU A 54 -13.51 22.55 8.21
CA LEU A 54 -12.70 21.38 8.53
C LEU A 54 -12.10 21.55 9.93
N ASN A 55 -12.42 20.60 10.80
CA ASN A 55 -11.93 20.52 12.16
C ASN A 55 -10.90 19.40 12.30
N ILE A 56 -9.72 19.75 12.79
CA ILE A 56 -8.57 18.86 12.95
C ILE A 56 -8.22 18.78 14.44
N HIS A 57 -8.11 17.56 14.98
CA HIS A 57 -7.79 17.32 16.38
C HIS A 57 -6.76 16.20 16.54
N CYS A 58 -5.54 16.58 16.94
CA CYS A 58 -4.48 15.65 17.29
C CYS A 58 -4.55 15.31 18.80
N PRO A 59 -4.77 14.05 19.21
CA PRO A 59 -4.89 13.67 20.62
C PRO A 59 -3.55 13.82 21.38
N ILE A 60 -3.61 14.29 22.64
CA ILE A 60 -2.42 14.52 23.48
C ILE A 60 -1.64 13.22 23.72
N LYS A 61 -2.36 12.10 23.93
CA LYS A 61 -1.77 10.79 24.28
C LYS A 61 -1.18 10.02 23.09
N GLY A 62 -1.13 10.62 21.90
CA GLY A 62 -0.82 9.91 20.65
C GLY A 62 -2.03 9.15 20.10
N GLY A 63 -1.86 8.56 18.92
CA GLY A 63 -2.94 8.00 18.09
C GLY A 63 -3.30 8.90 16.90
N ASP A 64 -4.18 8.39 16.03
CA ASP A 64 -4.54 9.05 14.78
C ASP A 64 -5.20 10.42 14.97
N THR A 65 -4.92 11.32 14.03
CA THR A 65 -5.57 12.63 13.99
C THR A 65 -7.03 12.46 13.60
N ASN A 66 -7.93 13.07 14.36
CA ASN A 66 -9.35 13.12 14.05
C ASN A 66 -9.64 14.33 13.16
N TRP A 67 -10.36 14.08 12.08
CA TRP A 67 -10.74 15.04 11.06
C TRP A 67 -12.26 15.03 10.94
N LYS A 68 -12.89 16.20 10.95
CA LYS A 68 -14.33 16.34 10.78
C LYS A 68 -14.64 17.45 9.80
N LEU A 69 -15.39 17.12 8.74
CA LEU A 69 -15.86 18.11 7.78
C LEU A 69 -17.32 18.47 8.05
N PHE A 70 -17.62 19.75 8.00
CA PHE A 70 -18.96 20.28 8.15
C PHE A 70 -19.36 21.13 6.95
N LEU A 71 -20.63 21.06 6.57
CA LEU A 71 -21.29 21.97 5.64
C LEU A 71 -21.90 23.15 6.43
N GLY A 72 -21.56 24.37 6.06
CA GLY A 72 -21.90 25.59 6.78
C GLY A 72 -20.92 25.95 7.92
N THR A 73 -21.17 27.08 8.59
CA THR A 73 -20.34 27.57 9.70
C THR A 73 -21.17 27.85 10.96
N GLY A 74 -20.55 27.73 12.14
CA GLY A 74 -21.18 28.00 13.43
C GLY A 74 -22.23 26.95 13.85
N GLN A 75 -23.27 27.37 14.58
CA GLN A 75 -24.24 26.45 15.21
C GLN A 75 -25.25 25.79 14.25
N ARG A 76 -25.21 26.11 12.95
CA ARG A 76 -26.02 25.46 11.90
C ARG A 76 -25.21 24.55 10.98
N ALA A 77 -23.96 24.26 11.34
CA ALA A 77 -23.09 23.43 10.53
C ALA A 77 -23.47 21.94 10.62
N GLU A 78 -23.74 21.31 9.49
CA GLU A 78 -24.07 19.88 9.37
C GLU A 78 -22.79 19.06 9.25
N LEU A 79 -22.65 17.99 10.03
CA LEU A 79 -21.48 17.10 9.97
C LEU A 79 -21.59 16.18 8.75
N LEU A 80 -20.67 16.32 7.79
CA LEU A 80 -20.60 15.45 6.61
C LEU A 80 -19.89 14.14 6.92
N TRP A 81 -18.77 14.19 7.65
CA TRP A 81 -18.03 13.00 8.10
C TRP A 81 -17.11 13.28 9.29
N ASP A 82 -16.81 12.22 10.04
CA ASP A 82 -15.89 12.17 11.18
C ASP A 82 -14.95 10.97 10.95
N TYR A 83 -13.67 11.25 10.70
CA TYR A 83 -12.69 10.25 10.26
C TYR A 83 -11.39 10.35 11.06
N ARG A 84 -10.69 9.23 11.25
CA ARG A 84 -9.41 9.20 11.97
C ARG A 84 -8.33 8.64 11.06
N SER A 85 -7.31 9.44 10.78
CA SER A 85 -6.18 9.03 9.95
C SER A 85 -4.99 9.97 10.09
N CYS A 86 -3.79 9.45 9.86
CA CYS A 86 -2.59 10.22 9.60
C CYS A 86 -2.29 10.41 8.09
N ASP A 87 -3.07 9.78 7.21
CA ASP A 87 -2.94 9.90 5.75
C ASP A 87 -3.62 11.19 5.24
N VAL A 88 -2.77 12.15 4.85
CA VAL A 88 -3.17 13.45 4.30
C VAL A 88 -3.80 13.33 2.91
N LEU A 89 -3.42 12.34 2.10
CA LEU A 89 -3.95 12.13 0.76
C LEU A 89 -5.38 11.57 0.81
N LEU A 90 -5.66 10.65 1.74
CA LEU A 90 -7.01 10.15 2.00
C LEU A 90 -7.95 11.28 2.47
N VAL A 91 -7.48 12.14 3.38
CA VAL A 91 -8.23 13.32 3.84
C VAL A 91 -8.49 14.31 2.71
N TYR A 92 -7.51 14.56 1.85
CA TYR A 92 -7.68 15.38 0.64
C TYR A 92 -8.76 14.81 -0.28
N ASN A 93 -8.73 13.51 -0.57
CA ASN A 93 -9.73 12.85 -1.42
C ASN A 93 -11.14 12.93 -0.81
N LEU A 94 -11.28 12.78 0.52
CA LEU A 94 -12.55 12.97 1.23
C LEU A 94 -13.08 14.40 1.11
N ILE A 95 -12.22 15.42 1.24
CA ILE A 95 -12.59 16.84 1.06
C ILE A 95 -13.05 17.10 -0.37
N VAL A 96 -12.29 16.66 -1.37
CA VAL A 96 -12.63 16.81 -2.80
C VAL A 96 -13.95 16.13 -3.13
N SER A 97 -14.19 14.91 -2.62
CA SER A 97 -15.45 14.19 -2.81
C SER A 97 -16.65 14.86 -2.12
N SER A 98 -16.42 15.63 -1.05
CA SER A 98 -17.48 16.30 -0.28
C SER A 98 -17.85 17.67 -0.84
N CYS A 99 -16.93 18.33 -1.54
CA CYS A 99 -17.14 19.63 -2.20
C CYS A 99 -17.61 19.48 -3.67
N GLY A 100 -18.42 18.46 -3.96
CA GLY A 100 -18.74 17.98 -5.31
C GLY A 100 -19.25 19.05 -6.30
N GLU A 101 -18.91 18.85 -7.57
CA GLU A 101 -19.28 19.62 -8.79
C GLU A 101 -18.96 21.13 -8.84
N VAL A 102 -18.83 21.87 -7.73
CA VAL A 102 -18.59 23.34 -7.78
C VAL A 102 -17.19 23.73 -8.30
N HIS A 103 -16.26 22.78 -8.44
CA HIS A 103 -14.99 23.00 -9.15
C HIS A 103 -15.12 22.91 -10.69
N GLN A 104 -16.25 22.48 -11.24
CA GLN A 104 -16.40 22.28 -12.70
C GLN A 104 -16.90 23.54 -13.44
N SER A 105 -17.49 24.52 -12.76
CA SER A 105 -18.22 25.64 -13.39
C SER A 105 -17.38 26.83 -13.84
N ILE A 106 -16.05 26.85 -13.60
CA ILE A 106 -15.17 27.99 -13.93
C ILE A 106 -14.16 27.68 -15.06
N GLN A 107 -13.99 26.42 -15.47
CA GLN A 107 -13.08 26.05 -16.57
C GLN A 107 -13.75 25.98 -17.96
N ALA A 108 -15.03 26.34 -18.05
CA ALA A 108 -15.86 26.16 -19.25
C ALA A 108 -16.35 27.47 -19.88
N GLU A 109 -15.56 28.55 -19.83
CA GLU A 109 -15.62 29.62 -20.85
C GLU A 109 -14.28 30.39 -20.93
N GLY A 110 -14.01 31.01 -22.07
CA GLY A 110 -12.64 31.28 -22.52
C GLY A 110 -11.87 32.41 -21.81
N ALA A 111 -10.57 32.18 -21.66
CA ALA A 111 -9.50 33.18 -21.53
C ALA A 111 -9.59 34.25 -20.41
N ILE A 112 -8.97 33.97 -19.26
CA ILE A 112 -7.98 34.87 -18.64
C ILE A 112 -6.80 34.04 -18.11
N THR A 113 -5.59 34.38 -18.53
CA THR A 113 -4.35 33.91 -17.89
C THR A 113 -4.06 34.73 -16.63
N VAL A 114 -4.12 34.11 -15.44
CA VAL A 114 -3.58 34.72 -14.21
C VAL A 114 -2.27 34.06 -13.82
N SER A 115 -1.21 34.59 -14.42
CA SER A 115 0.21 34.55 -14.04
C SER A 115 0.59 33.97 -12.67
N GLU A 116 1.42 32.93 -12.67
CA GLU A 116 2.18 32.38 -11.52
C GLU A 116 3.28 33.35 -10.97
N SER A 117 3.25 34.63 -11.34
CA SER A 117 4.40 35.55 -11.23
C SER A 117 4.60 36.26 -9.88
N PHE A 118 3.86 35.89 -8.82
CA PHE A 118 3.78 36.69 -7.58
C PHE A 118 4.08 35.95 -6.26
N ARG A 119 4.85 34.85 -6.31
CA ARG A 119 5.25 34.10 -5.08
C ARG A 119 6.75 33.98 -4.81
N ASP A 120 7.64 34.52 -5.66
CA ASP A 120 9.08 34.52 -5.39
C ASP A 120 9.58 35.86 -4.83
N ALA A 121 9.35 36.09 -3.53
CA ALA A 121 9.98 37.17 -2.78
C ALA A 121 9.86 36.97 -1.24
N SER A 122 10.63 36.04 -0.66
CA SER A 122 11.17 36.15 0.73
C SER A 122 12.03 34.94 1.14
N ARG A 123 13.20 34.76 0.51
CA ARG A 123 14.31 34.01 1.11
C ARG A 123 15.33 34.99 1.71
N LYS A 124 15.37 35.09 3.05
CA LYS A 124 16.59 35.27 3.88
C LYS A 124 16.27 35.47 5.38
N ARG A 125 16.44 34.39 6.14
CA ARG A 125 17.10 34.38 7.45
C ARG A 125 17.54 32.94 7.77
N ASP A 126 18.80 32.68 7.48
CA ASP A 126 19.80 32.07 8.37
C ASP A 126 19.29 30.99 9.34
N THR A 127 19.65 29.72 9.17
CA THR A 127 20.87 29.08 9.73
C THR A 127 21.05 29.38 11.24
N TYR A 128 21.15 28.39 12.13
CA TYR A 128 21.95 27.17 12.08
C TYR A 128 21.24 25.96 12.71
N PHE A 129 21.14 24.83 11.99
CA PHE A 129 21.48 23.49 12.50
C PHE A 129 21.54 22.48 11.33
N MET A 130 22.63 22.53 10.56
CA MET A 130 23.11 21.37 9.79
C MET A 130 24.42 20.92 10.44
N GLN A 131 24.50 19.67 10.91
CA GLN A 131 25.68 18.81 10.65
C GLN A 131 25.47 17.36 11.09
N ALA A 132 25.10 16.53 10.11
CA ALA A 132 25.49 15.12 9.94
C ALA A 132 25.01 14.67 8.54
N SER A 133 25.48 15.30 7.45
CA SER A 133 26.42 14.65 6.50
C SER A 133 26.09 13.18 6.22
N ARG A 134 25.43 12.84 5.09
CA ARG A 134 25.99 12.70 3.71
C ARG A 134 27.01 11.54 3.64
N GLN A 135 27.03 10.65 2.64
CA GLN A 135 26.69 10.71 1.20
C GLN A 135 25.91 9.41 0.81
N SER A 136 25.26 9.17 -0.34
CA SER A 136 25.18 9.78 -1.69
C SER A 136 23.93 9.19 -2.40
N THR A 137 23.36 9.71 -3.51
CA THR A 137 23.77 10.82 -4.40
C THR A 137 22.54 11.58 -4.97
N ASP A 138 22.83 12.48 -5.92
CA ASP A 138 21.99 13.43 -6.67
C ASP A 138 21.19 12.81 -7.84
N GLY A 139 20.07 13.43 -8.24
CA GLY A 139 19.11 12.85 -9.20
C GLY A 139 17.81 13.62 -9.49
N ASP A 140 17.84 14.95 -9.57
CA ASP A 140 16.86 15.84 -10.26
C ASP A 140 15.34 15.61 -10.05
N LEU A 141 14.77 16.23 -9.00
CA LEU A 141 13.32 16.27 -8.75
C LEU A 141 12.54 17.31 -9.60
N THR A 142 13.17 18.08 -10.50
CA THR A 142 12.49 19.20 -11.18
C THR A 142 11.63 18.80 -12.38
N LYS A 143 11.55 17.50 -12.71
CA LYS A 143 10.77 16.97 -13.84
C LYS A 143 9.38 16.45 -13.46
N LEU A 144 9.06 16.36 -12.17
CA LEU A 144 7.75 15.86 -11.69
C LEU A 144 6.58 16.82 -11.95
N SER A 145 6.84 18.08 -12.32
CA SER A 145 5.82 19.04 -12.77
C SER A 145 5.48 18.95 -14.26
N ALA A 146 6.21 18.14 -15.04
CA ALA A 146 6.03 18.02 -16.50
C ALA A 146 5.27 16.75 -16.94
N ILE A 147 4.81 15.91 -16.00
CA ILE A 147 4.09 14.67 -16.30
C ILE A 147 2.74 14.63 -15.56
N GLY A 148 1.66 14.81 -16.31
CA GLY A 148 0.39 14.11 -16.05
C GLY A 148 -0.66 14.76 -15.14
N LEU A 149 -0.36 15.77 -14.32
CA LEU A 149 -1.35 16.36 -13.38
C LEU A 149 -2.20 17.53 -13.95
N GLN A 150 -2.36 17.62 -15.27
CA GLN A 150 -3.16 18.68 -15.92
C GLN A 150 -4.52 18.26 -16.49
N ASP A 151 -4.90 16.98 -16.48
CA ASP A 151 -6.23 16.56 -16.96
C ASP A 151 -6.85 15.50 -16.03
N ASN A 152 -7.72 15.96 -15.12
CA ASN A 152 -8.56 15.08 -14.31
C ASN A 152 -9.72 14.55 -15.20
N SER A 153 -9.38 13.69 -16.17
CA SER A 153 -10.30 13.12 -17.15
C SER A 153 -11.38 12.20 -16.53
N TRP A 154 -11.24 11.85 -15.24
CA TRP A 154 -12.19 11.07 -14.42
C TRP A 154 -13.64 11.58 -14.47
N SER A 155 -13.88 12.85 -14.79
CA SER A 155 -15.23 13.45 -14.86
C SER A 155 -15.73 13.73 -16.28
N LYS A 156 -14.91 13.57 -17.34
CA LYS A 156 -15.36 13.72 -18.73
C LYS A 156 -15.71 12.36 -19.31
N GLY A 157 -17.01 12.05 -19.31
CA GLY A 157 -17.60 10.77 -19.74
C GLY A 157 -17.49 10.43 -21.24
N THR A 158 -16.27 10.39 -21.79
CA THR A 158 -15.92 9.85 -23.12
C THR A 158 -14.42 9.57 -23.33
N GLN A 159 -13.52 10.00 -22.44
CA GLN A 159 -12.07 9.93 -22.68
C GLN A 159 -11.48 8.61 -22.17
N GLU A 160 -10.68 7.93 -23.00
CA GLU A 160 -9.96 6.71 -22.64
C GLU A 160 -8.93 7.02 -21.55
N MET A 161 -8.97 6.28 -20.43
CA MET A 161 -8.15 6.62 -19.26
C MET A 161 -6.91 5.73 -19.23
N THR A 162 -5.82 6.25 -19.80
CA THR A 162 -4.54 5.54 -19.89
C THR A 162 -3.48 6.11 -18.94
N GLY A 163 -2.55 5.28 -18.51
CA GLY A 163 -1.43 5.72 -17.65
C GLY A 163 -0.51 4.58 -17.24
N GLU A 164 0.41 4.86 -16.31
CA GLU A 164 1.40 3.90 -15.82
C GLU A 164 1.23 3.62 -14.31
N LEU A 165 1.36 2.36 -13.90
CA LEU A 165 1.21 1.94 -12.49
C LEU A 165 2.31 2.48 -11.58
N SER A 166 3.45 2.84 -12.16
CA SER A 166 4.56 3.53 -11.50
C SER A 166 4.16 4.91 -10.95
N LEU A 167 3.13 5.54 -11.55
CA LEU A 167 2.59 6.84 -11.16
C LEU A 167 1.32 6.70 -10.31
N VAL A 168 0.46 5.71 -10.62
CA VAL A 168 -0.81 5.50 -9.92
C VAL A 168 -0.96 4.03 -9.52
N PRO A 169 -0.84 3.68 -8.22
CA PRO A 169 -0.98 2.29 -7.75
C PRO A 169 -2.35 1.68 -8.08
N PRO A 170 -2.44 0.35 -8.31
CA PRO A 170 -3.71 -0.31 -8.62
C PRO A 170 -4.81 -0.09 -7.57
N SER A 171 -4.46 -0.02 -6.29
CA SER A 171 -5.42 0.29 -5.20
C SER A 171 -6.10 1.65 -5.38
N THR A 172 -5.34 2.68 -5.78
CA THR A 172 -5.86 4.02 -6.08
C THR A 172 -6.78 4.02 -7.30
N LEU A 173 -6.42 3.27 -8.36
CA LEU A 173 -7.27 3.12 -9.56
C LEU A 173 -8.59 2.42 -9.26
N LEU A 174 -8.58 1.40 -8.40
CA LEU A 174 -9.79 0.69 -7.99
C LEU A 174 -10.65 1.52 -7.03
N GLN A 175 -10.05 2.30 -6.12
CA GLN A 175 -10.77 3.27 -5.28
C GLN A 175 -11.44 4.36 -6.11
N SER A 176 -10.76 4.93 -7.10
CA SER A 176 -11.36 5.98 -7.93
C SER A 176 -12.51 5.43 -8.78
N ILE A 177 -12.40 4.22 -9.33
CA ILE A 177 -13.51 3.53 -10.01
C ILE A 177 -14.73 3.34 -9.10
N LEU A 178 -14.50 2.91 -7.84
CA LEU A 178 -15.54 2.73 -6.83
C LEU A 178 -16.25 4.07 -6.51
N LEU A 179 -15.47 5.12 -6.23
CA LEU A 179 -15.97 6.46 -5.87
C LEU A 179 -16.73 7.12 -7.03
N SER A 180 -16.20 7.04 -8.26
CA SER A 180 -16.86 7.59 -9.45
C SER A 180 -18.01 6.74 -9.98
N LYS A 181 -18.26 5.56 -9.38
CA LYS A 181 -19.26 4.57 -9.81
C LYS A 181 -19.15 4.22 -11.29
N THR A 182 -17.94 4.12 -11.83
CA THR A 182 -17.74 3.94 -13.27
C THR A 182 -18.07 2.52 -13.72
N THR A 183 -18.73 2.44 -14.87
CA THR A 183 -19.02 1.18 -15.59
C THR A 183 -18.09 1.09 -16.79
N GLY A 184 -17.36 -0.02 -16.93
CA GLY A 184 -16.40 -0.20 -18.00
C GLY A 184 -15.46 -1.38 -17.77
N LYS A 185 -14.34 -1.38 -18.48
CA LYS A 185 -13.30 -2.41 -18.38
C LYS A 185 -11.95 -1.75 -18.12
N LEU A 186 -11.35 -2.06 -16.97
CA LEU A 186 -9.95 -1.76 -16.67
C LEU A 186 -9.08 -2.89 -17.24
N VAL A 187 -8.17 -2.55 -18.15
CA VAL A 187 -7.11 -3.44 -18.65
C VAL A 187 -5.79 -2.94 -18.11
N ILE A 188 -5.04 -3.84 -17.46
CA ILE A 188 -3.71 -3.56 -16.95
C ILE A 188 -2.74 -4.53 -17.62
N SER A 189 -1.75 -3.99 -18.31
CA SER A 189 -0.75 -4.73 -19.07
C SER A 189 0.64 -4.51 -18.50
N SER A 190 1.35 -5.59 -18.18
CA SER A 190 2.76 -5.58 -17.84
C SER A 190 3.53 -6.44 -18.85
N GLN A 191 4.86 -6.48 -18.77
CA GLN A 191 5.70 -7.14 -19.79
C GLN A 191 5.46 -8.66 -19.94
N LYS A 192 4.83 -9.30 -18.93
CA LYS A 192 4.62 -10.75 -18.87
C LYS A 192 3.15 -11.17 -18.75
N GLU A 193 2.30 -10.27 -18.27
CA GLU A 193 0.94 -10.60 -17.84
C GLU A 193 -0.02 -9.45 -18.16
N SER A 194 -1.27 -9.79 -18.40
CA SER A 194 -2.37 -8.84 -18.56
C SER A 194 -3.49 -9.21 -17.61
N VAL A 195 -4.13 -8.20 -17.02
CA VAL A 195 -5.27 -8.30 -16.12
C VAL A 195 -6.42 -7.51 -16.74
N GLN A 196 -7.61 -8.09 -16.72
CA GLN A 196 -8.85 -7.41 -17.09
C GLN A 196 -9.85 -7.46 -15.93
N ILE A 197 -10.40 -6.30 -15.58
CA ILE A 197 -11.44 -6.16 -14.57
C ILE A 197 -12.61 -5.39 -15.20
N TYR A 198 -13.80 -5.97 -15.17
CA TYR A 198 -15.03 -5.29 -15.56
C TYR A 198 -15.74 -4.75 -14.34
N THR A 199 -16.19 -3.50 -14.42
CA THR A 199 -16.97 -2.85 -13.36
C THR A 199 -18.33 -2.40 -13.85
N VAL A 200 -19.32 -2.44 -12.95
CA VAL A 200 -20.67 -1.94 -13.14
C VAL A 200 -21.03 -1.08 -11.92
N GLU A 201 -21.33 0.19 -12.15
CA GLU A 201 -21.61 1.19 -11.10
C GLU A 201 -20.55 1.24 -9.98
N GLY A 202 -19.26 1.09 -10.35
CA GLY A 202 -18.13 1.06 -9.42
C GLY A 202 -17.89 -0.29 -8.73
N ARG A 203 -18.77 -1.28 -8.89
CA ARG A 203 -18.59 -2.63 -8.37
C ARG A 203 -17.83 -3.48 -9.39
N ALA A 204 -16.80 -4.21 -8.97
CA ALA A 204 -16.17 -5.21 -9.82
C ALA A 204 -17.12 -6.42 -9.96
N VAL A 205 -17.36 -6.86 -11.20
CA VAL A 205 -18.24 -8.02 -11.50
C VAL A 205 -17.44 -9.21 -12.04
N TYR A 206 -16.38 -8.94 -12.78
CA TYR A 206 -15.51 -9.95 -13.37
C TYR A 206 -14.05 -9.51 -13.31
N ALA A 207 -13.15 -10.41 -12.93
CA ALA A 207 -11.71 -10.21 -12.96
C ALA A 207 -11.00 -11.48 -13.47
N GLU A 208 -9.97 -11.30 -14.29
CA GLU A 208 -9.16 -12.37 -14.86
C GLU A 208 -7.76 -11.85 -15.24
N GLY A 209 -6.73 -12.61 -14.90
CA GLY A 209 -5.34 -12.28 -15.19
C GLY A 209 -4.36 -12.91 -14.19
N MET A 210 -3.06 -12.92 -14.53
CA MET A 210 -1.99 -13.49 -13.67
C MET A 210 -2.22 -14.97 -13.28
N GLY A 211 -2.96 -15.73 -14.11
CA GLY A 211 -3.39 -17.10 -13.81
C GLY A 211 -4.51 -17.22 -12.75
N GLN A 212 -5.03 -16.10 -12.25
CA GLN A 212 -6.11 -16.03 -11.27
C GLN A 212 -7.42 -15.51 -11.88
N THR A 213 -8.52 -15.75 -11.18
CA THR A 213 -9.86 -15.27 -11.55
C THR A 213 -10.63 -14.78 -10.33
N GLY A 214 -11.54 -13.82 -10.53
CA GLY A 214 -12.36 -13.24 -9.47
C GLY A 214 -11.55 -12.48 -8.43
N ASP A 215 -11.97 -12.58 -7.18
CA ASP A 215 -11.38 -11.91 -6.01
C ASP A 215 -9.85 -12.06 -5.94
N GLU A 216 -9.33 -13.27 -6.19
CA GLU A 216 -7.90 -13.58 -6.16
C GLU A 216 -7.09 -12.75 -7.16
N CYS A 217 -7.65 -12.50 -8.35
CA CYS A 217 -7.03 -11.67 -9.37
C CYS A 217 -6.92 -10.21 -8.90
N ILE A 218 -7.94 -9.71 -8.20
CA ILE A 218 -7.95 -8.34 -7.65
C ILE A 218 -6.97 -8.22 -6.49
N LEU A 219 -6.92 -9.22 -5.59
CA LEU A 219 -5.98 -9.27 -4.47
C LEU A 219 -4.52 -9.31 -4.93
N GLU A 220 -4.22 -10.11 -5.96
CA GLU A 220 -2.86 -10.22 -6.52
C GLU A 220 -2.47 -8.96 -7.32
N LEU A 221 -3.40 -8.37 -8.07
CA LEU A 221 -3.18 -7.13 -8.81
C LEU A 221 -2.72 -5.97 -7.91
N ILE A 222 -3.22 -5.85 -6.69
CA ILE A 222 -2.85 -4.76 -5.76
C ILE A 222 -1.36 -4.77 -5.42
N GLY A 223 -0.69 -5.92 -5.50
CA GLY A 223 0.75 -6.04 -5.33
C GLY A 223 1.59 -5.62 -6.55
N VAL A 224 0.98 -5.39 -7.71
CA VAL A 224 1.67 -5.02 -8.95
C VAL A 224 2.12 -3.56 -8.91
N ARG A 225 3.40 -3.31 -9.20
CA ARG A 225 4.01 -1.97 -9.20
C ARG A 225 4.33 -1.43 -10.60
N ASP A 226 4.49 -2.31 -11.59
CA ASP A 226 4.93 -1.96 -12.93
C ASP A 226 3.94 -2.45 -14.01
N GLY A 227 3.52 -1.53 -14.87
CA GLY A 227 2.61 -1.80 -15.99
C GLY A 227 1.95 -0.53 -16.53
N LYS A 228 1.16 -0.69 -17.59
CA LYS A 228 0.30 0.35 -18.16
C LYS A 228 -1.15 -0.04 -18.00
N TYR A 229 -1.98 0.91 -17.58
CA TYR A 229 -3.42 0.72 -17.49
C TYR A 229 -4.14 1.45 -18.64
N ASN A 230 -5.30 0.92 -19.02
CA ASN A 230 -6.28 1.52 -19.90
C ASN A 230 -7.68 1.24 -19.32
N PHE A 231 -8.52 2.26 -19.17
CA PHE A 231 -9.94 2.06 -18.86
C PHE A 231 -10.78 2.34 -20.10
N GLU A 232 -11.52 1.33 -20.55
CA GLU A 232 -12.50 1.36 -21.63
C GLU A 232 -13.89 1.66 -21.04
N PRO A 233 -14.42 2.89 -21.15
CA PRO A 233 -15.71 3.24 -20.55
C PRO A 233 -16.86 2.48 -21.23
N ARG A 234 -17.90 2.14 -20.46
CA ARG A 234 -19.14 1.48 -20.92
C ARG A 234 -18.96 0.06 -21.51
N ALA A 235 -17.75 -0.50 -21.52
CA ALA A 235 -17.55 -1.93 -21.78
C ALA A 235 -18.34 -2.77 -20.77
N ARG A 236 -18.97 -3.86 -21.24
CA ARG A 236 -19.81 -4.76 -20.46
C ARG A 236 -19.36 -6.21 -20.61
N THR A 237 -19.77 -7.05 -19.67
CA THR A 237 -19.55 -8.50 -19.69
C THR A 237 -20.78 -9.20 -19.13
N ASP A 238 -21.09 -10.37 -19.65
CA ASP A 238 -22.13 -11.26 -19.13
C ASP A 238 -21.56 -12.26 -18.11
N LYS A 239 -20.23 -12.32 -17.96
CA LYS A 239 -19.54 -13.17 -16.98
C LYS A 239 -19.51 -12.49 -15.61
N GLN A 240 -19.65 -13.27 -14.55
CA GLN A 240 -19.43 -12.83 -13.17
C GLN A 240 -18.56 -13.85 -12.44
N ASN A 241 -17.56 -13.38 -11.69
CA ASN A 241 -16.70 -14.22 -10.84
C ASN A 241 -16.10 -13.49 -9.63
N VAL A 242 -16.39 -12.20 -9.47
CA VAL A 242 -16.05 -11.43 -8.26
C VAL A 242 -17.22 -11.58 -7.28
N VAL A 243 -16.92 -11.94 -6.04
CA VAL A 243 -17.91 -12.29 -5.01
C VAL A 243 -17.93 -11.23 -3.90
N ASN A 244 -16.76 -10.75 -3.48
CA ASN A 244 -16.65 -9.74 -2.42
C ASN A 244 -16.72 -8.30 -2.97
N ASP A 245 -17.19 -7.37 -2.13
CA ASP A 245 -17.20 -5.95 -2.46
C ASP A 245 -15.79 -5.41 -2.74
N LEU A 246 -15.69 -4.52 -3.73
CA LEU A 246 -14.40 -3.98 -4.18
C LEU A 246 -13.62 -3.25 -3.08
N GLU A 247 -14.32 -2.58 -2.15
CA GLU A 247 -13.70 -1.94 -0.98
C GLU A 247 -13.00 -2.98 -0.07
N THR A 248 -13.69 -4.07 0.26
CA THR A 248 -13.16 -5.19 1.03
C THR A 248 -11.94 -5.82 0.34
N LEU A 249 -11.99 -6.00 -0.98
CA LEU A 249 -10.88 -6.53 -1.77
C LEU A 249 -9.68 -5.58 -1.80
N ILE A 250 -9.89 -4.25 -1.87
CA ILE A 250 -8.81 -3.26 -1.79
C ILE A 250 -8.10 -3.35 -0.43
N VAL A 251 -8.86 -3.33 0.68
CA VAL A 251 -8.28 -3.42 2.03
C VAL A 251 -7.52 -4.74 2.23
N ARG A 252 -8.12 -5.88 1.86
CA ARG A 252 -7.46 -7.20 1.97
C ARG A 252 -6.22 -7.32 1.08
N GLY A 253 -6.23 -6.74 -0.12
CA GLY A 253 -5.08 -6.78 -1.03
C GLY A 253 -3.90 -5.91 -0.57
N VAL A 254 -4.16 -4.79 0.10
CA VAL A 254 -3.13 -3.99 0.78
C VAL A 254 -2.53 -4.79 1.93
N GLN A 255 -3.36 -5.33 2.83
CA GLN A 255 -2.91 -6.19 3.93
C GLN A 255 -2.08 -7.39 3.44
N LEU A 256 -2.52 -8.07 2.38
CA LEU A 256 -1.80 -9.18 1.75
C LEU A 256 -0.44 -8.75 1.18
N THR A 257 -0.35 -7.54 0.63
CA THR A 257 0.90 -6.96 0.11
C THR A 257 1.87 -6.64 1.25
N ASP A 258 1.38 -6.13 2.37
CA ASP A 258 2.17 -5.85 3.57
C ASP A 258 2.67 -7.17 4.22
N SER A 259 1.80 -8.16 4.39
CA SER A 259 2.17 -9.51 4.85
C SER A 259 3.23 -10.18 3.96
N ASN A 260 3.09 -10.10 2.64
CA ASN A 260 4.11 -10.62 1.70
C ASN A 260 5.44 -9.84 1.82
N THR A 261 5.38 -8.54 2.07
CA THR A 261 6.57 -7.71 2.31
C THR A 261 7.25 -8.06 3.64
N TYR A 262 6.47 -8.31 4.70
CA TYR A 262 6.96 -8.79 5.99
C TYR A 262 7.69 -10.12 5.86
N LEU A 263 7.11 -11.13 5.21
CA LEU A 263 7.77 -12.43 4.97
C LEU A 263 9.11 -12.27 4.23
N ARG A 264 9.14 -11.40 3.20
CA ARG A 264 10.37 -11.10 2.45
C ARG A 264 11.43 -10.42 3.33
N HIS A 265 11.03 -9.49 4.18
CA HIS A 265 11.95 -8.81 5.12
C HIS A 265 12.44 -9.71 6.25
N ALA A 266 11.61 -10.66 6.71
CA ALA A 266 12.04 -11.73 7.61
C ALA A 266 13.06 -12.67 6.94
N GLY A 267 13.08 -12.73 5.61
CA GLY A 267 13.97 -13.60 4.83
C GLY A 267 13.33 -14.94 4.44
N VAL A 268 12.00 -15.05 4.52
CA VAL A 268 11.26 -16.22 4.03
C VAL A 268 11.26 -16.22 2.51
N ALA A 269 11.79 -17.28 1.93
CA ALA A 269 11.83 -17.56 0.50
C ALA A 269 10.91 -18.74 0.15
N PRO A 270 10.48 -18.90 -1.12
CA PRO A 270 9.76 -20.09 -1.57
C PRO A 270 10.50 -21.41 -1.34
N GLU A 271 11.84 -21.34 -1.25
CA GLU A 271 12.78 -22.42 -0.96
C GLU A 271 13.03 -22.67 0.54
N SER A 272 12.58 -21.78 1.44
CA SER A 272 12.76 -21.98 2.88
C SER A 272 12.04 -23.23 3.35
N ILE A 273 12.65 -24.00 4.24
CA ILE A 273 11.97 -25.10 4.94
C ILE A 273 11.23 -24.52 6.13
N LEU A 274 9.94 -24.84 6.25
CA LEU A 274 9.15 -24.51 7.42
C LEU A 274 9.38 -25.56 8.51
N LEU A 275 9.50 -25.10 9.75
CA LEU A 275 9.76 -25.91 10.94
C LEU A 275 8.72 -25.56 12.02
N LYS A 276 8.09 -26.57 12.61
CA LYS A 276 7.23 -26.38 13.80
C LYS A 276 8.11 -26.02 14.99
N ALA A 277 7.96 -24.79 15.47
CA ALA A 277 8.74 -24.30 16.62
C ALA A 277 8.37 -25.05 17.90
N ARG A 278 7.12 -25.49 18.01
CA ARG A 278 6.56 -26.21 19.17
C ARG A 278 5.87 -27.50 18.69
N LYS A 279 6.17 -28.62 19.35
CA LYS A 279 5.69 -29.96 18.94
C LYS A 279 4.40 -30.40 19.63
N ASP A 280 3.98 -29.62 20.61
CA ASP A 280 2.86 -29.80 21.54
C ASP A 280 1.71 -28.82 21.30
N THR A 281 1.86 -27.89 20.33
CA THR A 281 0.79 -26.97 19.93
C THR A 281 -0.48 -27.72 19.53
N THR A 282 -1.58 -27.36 20.18
CA THR A 282 -2.90 -27.94 19.94
C THR A 282 -3.71 -27.11 18.94
N GLU A 283 -4.66 -27.75 18.27
CA GLU A 283 -5.64 -27.08 17.41
C GLU A 283 -6.42 -25.99 18.15
N TYR A 284 -6.75 -26.21 19.42
CA TYR A 284 -7.40 -25.22 20.27
C TYR A 284 -6.51 -23.99 20.52
N GLU A 285 -5.21 -24.17 20.74
CA GLU A 285 -4.26 -23.06 20.89
C GLU A 285 -4.11 -22.24 19.59
N LEU A 286 -4.08 -22.91 18.44
CA LEU A 286 -4.05 -22.26 17.13
C LEU A 286 -5.33 -21.46 16.88
N SER A 287 -6.51 -22.07 17.06
CA SER A 287 -7.81 -21.41 16.86
C SER A 287 -8.02 -20.23 17.81
N SER A 288 -7.71 -20.39 19.11
CA SER A 288 -7.80 -19.29 20.09
C SER A 288 -6.81 -18.15 19.80
N SER A 289 -5.68 -18.41 19.13
CA SER A 289 -4.75 -17.34 18.72
C SER A 289 -5.32 -16.39 17.65
N ILE A 290 -6.36 -16.81 16.92
CA ILE A 290 -7.04 -16.03 15.87
C ILE A 290 -8.25 -15.26 16.40
N GLU A 291 -8.73 -15.54 17.63
CA GLU A 291 -9.92 -14.88 18.20
C GLU A 291 -9.81 -13.35 18.15
N GLY A 292 -10.66 -12.72 17.35
CA GLY A 292 -10.69 -11.27 17.10
C GLY A 292 -9.95 -10.79 15.84
N ASN A 293 -9.27 -11.66 15.09
CA ASN A 293 -8.58 -11.30 13.84
C ASN A 293 -9.29 -11.85 12.58
N ASN A 294 -10.27 -11.11 12.07
CA ASN A 294 -11.02 -11.46 10.87
C ASN A 294 -10.21 -11.44 9.55
N ALA A 295 -8.94 -11.02 9.56
CA ALA A 295 -8.11 -10.99 8.35
C ALA A 295 -7.53 -12.36 7.97
N ILE A 296 -7.53 -13.32 8.90
CA ILE A 296 -6.93 -14.65 8.75
C ILE A 296 -8.06 -15.70 8.65
N ASP A 297 -7.99 -16.53 7.63
CA ASP A 297 -8.79 -17.74 7.53
C ASP A 297 -8.19 -18.82 8.44
N GLY A 298 -8.89 -19.13 9.54
CA GLY A 298 -8.42 -20.09 10.54
C GLY A 298 -8.32 -21.52 10.03
N GLU A 299 -9.18 -21.91 9.08
CA GLU A 299 -9.11 -23.22 8.43
C GLU A 299 -7.84 -23.30 7.57
N ALA A 300 -7.57 -22.27 6.76
CA ALA A 300 -6.34 -22.20 5.98
C ALA A 300 -5.07 -22.19 6.86
N MET A 301 -5.11 -21.53 8.03
CA MET A 301 -3.99 -21.55 8.96
C MET A 301 -3.77 -22.95 9.57
N LEU A 302 -4.85 -23.64 9.95
CA LEU A 302 -4.78 -25.01 10.47
C LEU A 302 -4.26 -25.98 9.40
N GLN A 303 -4.78 -25.91 8.17
CA GLN A 303 -4.32 -26.70 7.03
C GLN A 303 -2.83 -26.47 6.72
N LEU A 304 -2.39 -25.20 6.71
CA LEU A 304 -0.99 -24.84 6.54
C LEU A 304 -0.13 -25.45 7.65
N TYR A 305 -0.55 -25.32 8.91
CA TYR A 305 0.19 -25.86 10.05
C TYR A 305 0.28 -27.39 10.02
N ILE A 306 -0.81 -28.08 9.70
CA ILE A 306 -0.84 -29.55 9.55
C ILE A 306 0.13 -30.00 8.46
N ALA A 307 0.16 -29.32 7.32
CA ALA A 307 1.01 -29.66 6.18
C ALA A 307 2.53 -29.47 6.40
N ILE A 308 2.97 -28.75 7.45
CA ILE A 308 4.39 -28.61 7.79
C ILE A 308 4.94 -29.92 8.37
N ASP A 309 5.96 -30.49 7.72
CA ASP A 309 6.60 -31.77 8.02
C ASP A 309 8.05 -31.65 8.52
N ASP A 310 8.49 -30.42 8.84
CA ASP A 310 9.85 -30.01 9.20
C ASP A 310 10.93 -30.30 8.11
N ARG A 311 10.53 -30.53 6.85
CA ARG A 311 11.45 -30.97 5.76
C ARG A 311 11.17 -30.36 4.40
N SER A 312 9.91 -30.13 4.08
CA SER A 312 9.44 -29.64 2.80
C SER A 312 9.62 -28.12 2.68
N MET A 313 9.97 -27.65 1.49
CA MET A 313 10.06 -26.22 1.21
C MET A 313 8.68 -25.56 1.26
N LEU A 314 8.60 -24.28 1.58
CA LEU A 314 7.37 -23.48 1.60
C LEU A 314 6.50 -23.72 0.35
N LYS A 315 7.08 -23.68 -0.85
CA LYS A 315 6.37 -23.94 -2.12
C LYS A 315 5.83 -25.36 -2.31
N GLN A 316 6.33 -26.33 -1.54
CA GLN A 316 5.80 -27.69 -1.50
C GLN A 316 4.68 -27.80 -0.47
N VAL A 317 4.88 -27.25 0.73
CA VAL A 317 3.88 -27.22 1.81
C VAL A 317 2.59 -26.53 1.35
N THR A 318 2.68 -25.34 0.75
CA THR A 318 1.50 -24.60 0.27
C THR A 318 0.77 -25.32 -0.86
N ARG A 319 1.50 -26.05 -1.72
CA ARG A 319 0.93 -26.89 -2.77
C ARG A 319 0.26 -28.16 -2.21
N MET A 320 0.82 -28.75 -1.16
CA MET A 320 0.24 -29.91 -0.47
C MET A 320 -1.02 -29.55 0.33
N ALA A 321 -1.07 -28.33 0.88
CA ALA A 321 -2.26 -27.79 1.55
C ALA A 321 -3.30 -27.20 0.57
N GLU A 322 -3.02 -27.20 -0.74
CA GLU A 322 -3.85 -26.60 -1.81
C GLU A 322 -4.22 -25.12 -1.60
N LEU A 323 -3.42 -24.39 -0.79
CA LEU A 323 -3.72 -23.02 -0.38
C LEU A 323 -3.29 -21.98 -1.42
N LYS A 324 -4.17 -20.99 -1.64
CA LYS A 324 -3.85 -19.81 -2.45
C LYS A 324 -2.98 -18.82 -1.69
N LYS A 325 -2.32 -17.94 -2.44
CA LYS A 325 -1.46 -16.87 -1.91
C LYS A 325 -2.20 -15.96 -0.92
N SER A 326 -3.47 -15.64 -1.20
CA SER A 326 -4.36 -14.88 -0.31
C SER A 326 -4.60 -15.53 1.05
N GLN A 327 -4.46 -16.86 1.14
CA GLN A 327 -4.73 -17.66 2.34
C GLN A 327 -3.44 -17.98 3.11
N TRP A 328 -2.43 -18.53 2.44
CA TRP A 328 -1.22 -18.98 3.13
C TRP A 328 -0.30 -17.84 3.57
N VAL A 329 -0.28 -16.69 2.87
CA VAL A 329 0.60 -15.56 3.24
C VAL A 329 0.22 -14.96 4.60
N PRO A 330 -1.05 -14.55 4.86
CA PRO A 330 -1.43 -14.03 6.17
C PRO A 330 -1.31 -15.09 7.27
N ALA A 331 -1.70 -16.34 6.99
CA ALA A 331 -1.57 -17.45 7.91
C ALA A 331 -0.10 -17.68 8.34
N LEU A 332 0.84 -17.67 7.39
CA LEU A 332 2.26 -17.87 7.68
C LEU A 332 2.85 -16.70 8.49
N CYS A 333 2.43 -15.46 8.23
CA CYS A 333 2.86 -14.30 9.03
C CYS A 333 2.48 -14.50 10.50
N HIS A 334 1.21 -14.80 10.76
CA HIS A 334 0.70 -15.01 12.13
C HIS A 334 1.35 -16.21 12.82
N LEU A 335 1.58 -17.32 12.11
CA LEU A 335 2.29 -18.49 12.66
C LEU A 335 3.75 -18.17 13.04
N ILE A 336 4.42 -17.26 12.34
CA ILE A 336 5.77 -16.77 12.67
C ILE A 336 5.71 -15.76 13.82
N GLU A 337 4.80 -14.77 13.77
CA GLU A 337 4.63 -13.74 14.82
C GLU A 337 4.25 -14.31 16.20
N ARG A 338 3.66 -15.51 16.22
CA ARG A 338 3.23 -16.22 17.44
C ARG A 338 4.15 -17.38 17.84
N ASP A 339 5.33 -17.50 17.24
CA ASP A 339 6.30 -18.58 17.50
C ASP A 339 5.67 -19.99 17.44
N PHE A 340 4.75 -20.22 16.50
CA PHE A 340 4.26 -21.56 16.14
C PHE A 340 5.15 -22.19 15.06
N VAL A 341 5.62 -21.38 14.11
CA VAL A 341 6.44 -21.80 12.97
C VAL A 341 7.69 -20.93 12.89
N THR A 342 8.82 -21.57 12.64
CA THR A 342 10.06 -20.91 12.21
C THR A 342 10.48 -21.45 10.85
N PHE A 343 11.56 -20.94 10.27
CA PHE A 343 12.02 -21.35 8.95
C PHE A 343 13.54 -21.43 8.87
N SER A 344 14.04 -22.29 7.99
CA SER A 344 15.47 -22.38 7.66
C SER A 344 15.72 -22.13 6.19
N ASN A 345 16.74 -21.29 5.94
CA ASN A 345 17.33 -21.06 4.62
C ASN A 345 18.61 -21.87 4.39
N GLU A 346 19.06 -22.66 5.38
CA GLU A 346 20.05 -23.68 5.11
C GLU A 346 19.45 -24.63 4.08
N HIS A 347 19.98 -24.54 2.86
CA HIS A 347 19.65 -25.50 1.82
C HIS A 347 19.92 -26.89 2.40
N VAL A 348 18.99 -27.82 2.21
CA VAL A 348 19.31 -29.24 2.39
C VAL A 348 20.50 -29.49 1.47
N LYS A 349 21.69 -29.58 2.07
CA LYS A 349 22.86 -30.17 1.44
C LYS A 349 22.37 -31.56 1.07
N SER A 350 22.03 -31.73 -0.21
CA SER A 350 21.59 -33.01 -0.74
C SER A 350 22.59 -34.06 -0.30
N LYS A 351 22.12 -35.27 0.01
CA LYS A 351 22.94 -36.37 0.54
C LYS A 351 24.22 -36.54 -0.28
N SER A 352 25.25 -35.87 0.21
CA SER A 352 26.63 -35.89 -0.22
C SER A 352 27.45 -35.97 1.05
N GLU A 353 27.18 -37.04 1.81
CA GLU A 353 28.25 -37.88 2.33
C GLU A 353 29.10 -38.42 1.16
N ARG A 354 29.76 -37.51 0.42
CA ARG A 354 31.15 -37.78 0.09
C ARG A 354 31.86 -37.59 1.41
N ALA A 355 32.18 -38.71 2.05
CA ALA A 355 33.04 -38.74 3.21
C ALA A 355 34.20 -37.77 2.97
N ASN A 356 34.55 -36.98 3.99
CA ASN A 356 35.80 -36.23 4.02
C ASN A 356 36.95 -37.24 4.06
N LEU A 357 37.29 -37.81 2.90
CA LEU A 357 38.59 -38.36 2.64
C LEU A 357 39.56 -37.18 2.80
N PRO A 358 40.43 -37.16 3.83
CA PRO A 358 41.42 -36.11 3.94
C PRO A 358 42.23 -36.12 2.65
N GLY A 359 42.25 -34.99 1.96
CA GLY A 359 42.90 -34.87 0.66
C GLY A 359 44.33 -35.37 0.79
N LYS A 360 44.64 -36.49 0.12
CA LYS A 360 45.93 -37.16 0.21
C LYS A 360 46.98 -36.19 -0.30
N GLN A 361 47.69 -35.51 0.60
CA GLN A 361 48.76 -34.59 0.23
C GLN A 361 49.76 -35.39 -0.59
N ILE A 362 49.87 -35.02 -1.86
CA ILE A 362 50.90 -35.57 -2.74
C ILE A 362 52.19 -34.91 -2.28
N ASP A 363 53.00 -35.67 -1.55
CA ASP A 363 54.27 -35.19 -1.04
C ASP A 363 55.23 -34.94 -2.21
N THR A 364 55.37 -33.68 -2.58
CA THR A 364 56.15 -33.23 -3.74
C THR A 364 57.64 -33.51 -3.55
N SER A 365 58.11 -33.74 -2.31
CA SER A 365 59.47 -34.15 -2.02
C SER A 365 59.79 -35.57 -2.53
N LEU A 366 58.85 -36.51 -2.40
CA LEU A 366 58.97 -37.87 -2.92
C LEU A 366 58.95 -37.92 -4.46
N ILE A 367 58.19 -37.04 -5.10
CA ILE A 367 58.20 -36.92 -6.57
C ILE A 367 59.55 -36.39 -7.05
N HIS A 368 60.13 -35.39 -6.37
CA HIS A 368 61.45 -34.86 -6.70
C HIS A 368 62.59 -35.86 -6.48
N SER A 369 62.54 -36.70 -5.44
CA SER A 369 63.58 -37.72 -5.24
C SER A 369 63.56 -38.76 -6.36
N VAL A 370 62.38 -39.25 -6.76
CA VAL A 370 62.23 -40.20 -7.88
C VAL A 370 62.68 -39.60 -9.21
N MET A 371 62.34 -38.35 -9.52
CA MET A 371 62.84 -37.66 -10.72
C MET A 371 64.36 -37.49 -10.73
N THR A 372 65.00 -37.35 -9.56
CA THR A 372 66.45 -37.19 -9.45
C THR A 372 67.16 -38.53 -9.65
N THR A 373 66.64 -39.62 -9.08
CA THR A 373 67.16 -40.98 -9.26
C THR A 373 67.05 -41.45 -10.72
N LEU A 374 66.00 -41.07 -11.44
CA LEU A 374 65.82 -41.37 -12.87
C LEU A 374 66.73 -40.57 -13.82
N ARG A 375 67.50 -39.58 -13.32
CA ARG A 375 68.51 -38.84 -14.10
C ARG A 375 69.94 -39.34 -13.90
N LEU A 376 70.14 -40.40 -13.11
CA LEU A 376 71.45 -40.96 -12.75
C LEU A 376 71.65 -42.41 -13.20
N PHE A 377 70.92 -42.84 -14.23
CA PHE A 377 71.27 -44.02 -15.03
C PHE A 377 71.68 -43.56 -16.44
N PRO A 378 72.92 -43.83 -16.88
CA PRO A 378 73.41 -43.50 -18.21
C PRO A 378 72.89 -44.47 -19.30
#